data_AF-A0A8J7SEU6-F1
#
_entry.id   AF-A0A8J7SEU6-F1
#
_cell.length_a   1.000
_cell.length_b   1.000
_cell.length_c   1.000
_cell.angle_alpha   90.00
_cell.angle_beta   90.00
_cell.angle_gamma   90.00
#
_symmetry.space_group_name_H-M   'P 1'
#
loop_
_entity.id
_entity.type
_entity.pdbx_description
1 polymer ?
#
loop_
_entity_poly.entity_id
_entity_poly.type
_entity_poly.pdbx_seq_one_letter_code
_entity_poly.pdbx_strand_id
1 'polypeptide(L)'
;MLRFAAIAFLTFGLALPGCTSQRSRDLEVGWELMQAQNYLAARDKYIEILAEYPNEPFALLNLGVAYHNLGEYDLARQNYEAAIVHGKNAEVTRVVEQGSVTTTVTTVADKSRENLALLPKP
;
A
#
# COMPACT_ATOMS: atom_id res chain seq x y z
N MET A 1 38.09 -39.31 22.05
CA MET A 1 38.55 -39.19 20.65
C MET A 1 37.65 -38.19 19.95
N LEU A 2 38.15 -36.98 19.72
CA LEU A 2 37.45 -35.88 19.07
C LEU A 2 37.55 -36.07 17.55
N ARG A 3 36.43 -36.04 16.82
CA ARG A 3 36.41 -36.01 15.35
C ARG A 3 35.55 -34.83 14.88
N PHE A 4 36.21 -33.98 14.09
CA PHE A 4 35.71 -32.77 13.44
C PHE A 4 34.75 -33.07 12.27
N ALA A 5 34.06 -32.00 11.83
CA ALA A 5 33.44 -31.77 10.51
C ALA A 5 31.97 -32.25 10.36
N ALA A 6 31.05 -31.49 9.77
CA ALA A 6 31.10 -30.21 9.08
C ALA A 6 29.73 -29.51 9.23
N ILE A 7 29.74 -28.21 9.52
CA ILE A 7 28.60 -27.35 9.24
C ILE A 7 28.55 -27.22 7.72
N ALA A 8 27.61 -27.92 7.10
CA ALA A 8 27.20 -27.66 5.73
C ALA A 8 25.77 -27.14 5.75
N PHE A 9 25.57 -25.98 6.37
CA PHE A 9 24.49 -25.11 5.88
C PHE A 9 24.94 -24.65 4.51
N LEU A 10 24.43 -25.34 3.49
CA LEU A 10 24.46 -24.90 2.10
C LEU A 10 23.88 -23.48 2.07
N THR A 11 24.75 -22.48 2.17
CA THR A 11 24.45 -21.10 1.80
C THR A 11 24.33 -21.09 0.28
N PHE A 12 23.25 -21.66 -0.24
CA PHE A 12 22.90 -21.54 -1.64
C PHE A 12 22.16 -20.23 -1.81
N GLY A 13 22.91 -19.21 -2.22
CA GLY A 13 22.38 -18.08 -2.97
C GLY A 13 21.45 -17.15 -2.21
N LEU A 14 22.02 -16.37 -1.29
CA LEU A 14 21.50 -15.06 -0.94
C LEU A 14 21.53 -14.18 -2.20
N ALA A 15 20.43 -14.21 -2.95
CA ALA A 15 20.01 -13.14 -3.83
C ALA A 15 18.48 -13.12 -3.75
N LEU A 16 17.94 -12.15 -3.01
CA LEU A 16 16.52 -11.81 -2.97
C LEU A 16 16.27 -10.66 -3.98
N PRO A 17 16.27 -10.85 -5.31
CA PRO A 17 15.86 -9.79 -6.23
C PRO A 17 14.32 -9.63 -6.27
N GLY A 18 13.57 -10.38 -5.45
CA GLY A 18 12.12 -10.53 -5.60
C GLY A 18 11.26 -9.44 -4.95
N CYS A 19 11.67 -8.83 -3.83
CA CYS A 19 10.76 -8.06 -2.98
C CYS A 19 10.24 -6.76 -3.60
N THR A 20 11.09 -6.01 -4.33
CA THR A 20 10.66 -4.77 -4.99
C THR A 20 9.67 -5.06 -6.11
N SER A 21 9.90 -6.12 -6.89
CA SER A 21 9.00 -6.49 -7.99
C SER A 21 7.68 -7.07 -7.50
N GLN A 22 7.70 -7.82 -6.39
CA GLN A 22 6.51 -8.45 -5.82
C GLN A 22 5.57 -7.40 -5.23
N ARG A 23 6.11 -6.49 -4.40
CA ARG A 23 5.33 -5.38 -3.85
C ARG A 23 4.62 -4.56 -4.92
N SER A 24 5.33 -4.19 -6.00
CA SER A 24 4.72 -3.43 -7.10
C SER A 24 3.58 -4.20 -7.78
N ARG A 25 3.70 -5.52 -7.95
CA ARG A 25 2.61 -6.35 -8.49
C ARG A 25 1.42 -6.40 -7.54
N ASP A 26 1.66 -6.58 -6.25
CA ASP A 26 0.58 -6.64 -5.26
C ASP A 26 -0.17 -5.30 -5.15
N LEU A 27 0.55 -4.17 -5.22
CA LEU A 27 -0.04 -2.85 -5.30
C LEU A 27 -0.90 -2.68 -6.56
N GLU A 28 -0.47 -3.20 -7.71
CA GLU A 28 -1.27 -3.15 -8.95
C GLU A 28 -2.55 -3.99 -8.82
N VAL A 29 -2.50 -5.16 -8.18
CA VAL A 29 -3.71 -5.97 -7.91
C VAL A 29 -4.69 -5.19 -7.01
N GLY A 30 -4.20 -4.58 -5.94
CA GLY A 30 -5.04 -3.71 -5.09
C GLY A 30 -5.65 -2.55 -5.89
N TRP A 31 -4.88 -1.98 -6.82
CA TRP A 31 -5.31 -0.89 -7.68
C TRP A 31 -6.39 -1.31 -8.69
N GLU A 32 -6.26 -2.48 -9.31
CA GLU A 32 -7.28 -3.06 -10.19
C GLU A 32 -8.61 -3.26 -9.45
N LEU A 33 -8.56 -3.71 -8.19
CA LEU A 33 -9.74 -3.84 -7.35
C LEU A 33 -10.39 -2.48 -7.06
N MET A 34 -9.59 -1.42 -6.85
CA MET A 34 -10.09 -0.04 -6.71
C MET A 34 -10.77 0.45 -7.99
N GLN A 35 -10.18 0.18 -9.16
CA GLN A 35 -10.79 0.52 -10.46
C GLN A 35 -12.13 -0.19 -10.66
N ALA A 36 -12.21 -1.46 -10.27
CA ALA A 36 -13.44 -2.24 -10.30
C ALA A 36 -14.44 -1.86 -9.20
N GLN A 37 -14.14 -0.84 -8.37
CA GLN A 37 -14.93 -0.40 -7.22
C GLN A 37 -15.20 -1.51 -6.19
N ASN A 38 -14.37 -2.56 -6.19
CA ASN A 38 -14.45 -3.65 -5.23
C ASN A 38 -13.67 -3.28 -3.97
N TYR A 39 -14.20 -2.32 -3.21
CA TYR A 39 -13.51 -1.73 -2.07
C TYR A 39 -13.27 -2.72 -0.93
N LEU A 40 -14.14 -3.72 -0.74
CA LEU A 40 -13.94 -4.78 0.25
C LEU A 40 -12.70 -5.62 -0.08
N ALA A 41 -12.59 -6.11 -1.32
CA ALA A 41 -11.43 -6.88 -1.73
C ALA A 41 -10.15 -6.02 -1.76
N ALA A 42 -10.26 -4.76 -2.20
CA ALA A 42 -9.13 -3.83 -2.20
C ALA A 42 -8.61 -3.60 -0.78
N ARG A 43 -9.50 -3.37 0.20
CA ARG A 43 -9.15 -3.27 1.62
C ARG A 43 -8.35 -4.48 2.08
N ASP A 44 -8.87 -5.69 1.83
CA ASP A 44 -8.23 -6.92 2.28
C ASP A 44 -6.84 -7.10 1.64
N LYS A 45 -6.71 -6.74 0.35
CA LYS A 45 -5.43 -6.78 -0.35
C LYS A 45 -4.41 -5.78 0.20
N TYR A 46 -4.83 -4.56 0.53
CA TYR A 46 -3.90 -3.58 1.13
C TYR A 46 -3.52 -3.93 2.57
N ILE A 47 -4.42 -4.55 3.34
CA ILE A 47 -4.07 -5.08 4.68
C ILE A 47 -2.98 -6.16 4.57
N GLU A 48 -3.08 -7.07 3.59
CA GLU A 48 -2.04 -8.06 3.31
C GLU A 48 -0.70 -7.39 3.00
N ILE A 49 -0.69 -6.40 2.10
CA ILE A 49 0.53 -5.66 1.73
C ILE A 49 1.15 -4.97 2.95
N LEU A 50 0.33 -4.34 3.79
CA LEU A 50 0.80 -3.63 4.98
C LEU A 50 1.27 -4.57 6.11
N ALA A 51 0.85 -5.84 6.11
CA ALA A 51 1.41 -6.84 7.03
C ALA A 51 2.90 -7.11 6.72
N GLU A 52 3.30 -7.05 5.45
CA GLU A 52 4.70 -7.22 5.01
C GLU A 52 5.47 -5.89 4.95
N TYR A 53 4.80 -4.82 4.54
CA TYR A 53 5.37 -3.49 4.34
C TYR A 53 4.55 -2.44 5.12
N PRO A 54 4.69 -2.34 6.46
CA PRO A 54 3.80 -1.53 7.31
C PRO A 54 3.75 -0.04 6.98
N ASN A 55 4.79 0.49 6.34
CA ASN A 55 4.94 1.91 6.00
C ASN A 55 4.87 2.15 4.49
N GLU A 56 4.27 1.24 3.73
CA GLU A 56 4.10 1.39 2.28
C GLU A 56 3.09 2.52 1.99
N PRO A 57 3.53 3.67 1.43
CA PRO A 57 2.70 4.86 1.36
C PRO A 57 1.51 4.74 0.38
N PHE A 58 1.65 4.02 -0.73
CA PHE A 58 0.57 3.80 -1.69
C PHE A 58 -0.51 2.87 -1.12
N ALA A 59 -0.10 1.81 -0.40
CA ALA A 59 -1.04 0.91 0.27
C ALA A 59 -1.79 1.64 1.40
N LEU A 60 -1.12 2.46 2.21
CA LEU A 60 -1.78 3.29 3.23
C LEU A 60 -2.80 4.25 2.61
N LEU A 61 -2.41 4.99 1.55
CA LEU A 61 -3.33 5.90 0.85
C LEU A 61 -4.55 5.14 0.31
N ASN A 62 -4.33 4.07 -0.45
CA ASN A 62 -5.43 3.35 -1.09
C ASN A 62 -6.29 2.56 -0.11
N LEU A 63 -5.74 2.08 1.00
CA LEU A 63 -6.52 1.52 2.10
C LEU A 63 -7.42 2.59 2.74
N GLY A 64 -6.88 3.80 2.92
CA GLY A 64 -7.69 4.95 3.33
C GLY A 64 -8.85 5.23 2.38
N VAL A 65 -8.62 5.16 1.06
CA VAL A 65 -9.66 5.34 0.04
C VAL A 65 -10.69 4.20 0.09
N ALA A 66 -10.24 2.95 0.26
CA ALA A 66 -11.14 1.81 0.41
C ALA A 66 -12.04 1.98 1.64
N TYR A 67 -11.48 2.28 2.81
CA TYR A 67 -12.26 2.55 4.02
C TYR A 67 -13.22 3.73 3.88
N HIS A 68 -12.78 4.82 3.22
CA HIS A 68 -13.65 5.96 2.93
C HIS A 68 -14.88 5.53 2.13
N ASN A 69 -14.69 4.77 1.04
CA ASN A 69 -15.80 4.28 0.22
C ASN A 69 -16.69 3.25 0.94
N LEU A 70 -16.15 2.54 1.95
CA LEU A 70 -16.91 1.63 2.81
C LEU A 70 -17.65 2.34 3.96
N GLY A 71 -17.45 3.64 4.15
CA GLY A 71 -18.04 4.42 5.25
C GLY A 71 -17.31 4.28 6.59
N GLU A 72 -16.15 3.62 6.61
CA GLU A 72 -15.32 3.39 7.79
C GLU A 72 -14.37 4.60 8.01
N TYR A 73 -14.96 5.77 8.26
CA TYR A 73 -14.23 7.06 8.20
C TYR A 73 -13.09 7.20 9.21
N ASP A 74 -13.20 6.60 10.41
CA ASP A 74 -12.14 6.65 11.41
C ASP A 74 -10.90 5.87 10.96
N LEU A 75 -11.11 4.73 10.31
CA LEU A 75 -10.01 3.93 9.74
C LEU A 75 -9.44 4.61 8.49
N ALA A 76 -10.28 5.24 7.67
CA ALA A 76 -9.83 6.06 6.57
C ALA A 76 -8.89 7.18 7.04
N ARG A 77 -9.30 7.91 8.09
CA ARG A 77 -8.52 8.99 8.71
C ARG A 77 -7.13 8.51 9.15
N GLN A 78 -7.08 7.42 9.93
CA GLN A 78 -5.82 6.85 10.42
C GLN A 78 -4.87 6.50 9.27
N ASN A 79 -5.38 5.89 8.20
CA ASN A 79 -4.58 5.50 7.05
C ASN A 79 -4.09 6.69 6.23
N TYR A 80 -4.92 7.72 6.02
CA TYR A 80 -4.47 8.95 5.38
C TYR A 80 -3.39 9.67 6.21
N GLU A 81 -3.54 9.74 7.53
CA GLU A 81 -2.53 10.35 8.41
C GLU A 81 -1.19 9.59 8.34
N ALA A 82 -1.21 8.27 8.34
CA ALA A 82 -0.01 7.45 8.15
C ALA A 82 0.61 7.66 6.75
N ALA A 83 -0.21 7.70 5.70
CA ALA A 83 0.25 7.95 4.33
C ALA A 83 0.90 9.33 4.18
N ILE A 84 0.43 10.35 4.89
CA ILE A 84 1.06 11.68 4.93
C ILE A 84 2.48 11.61 5.52
N VAL A 85 2.66 10.84 6.59
CA VAL A 85 3.96 10.69 7.27
C VAL A 85 4.95 9.95 6.38
N HIS A 86 4.54 8.86 5.73
CA HIS A 86 5.45 7.97 4.99
C HIS A 86 5.57 8.31 3.49
N GLY A 87 4.63 9.08 2.93
CA GLY A 87 4.49 9.32 1.50
C GLY A 87 4.87 10.72 1.02
N LYS A 88 5.62 11.51 1.82
CA LYS A 88 5.92 12.93 1.53
C LYS A 88 6.49 13.19 0.13
N ASN A 89 7.35 12.30 -0.36
CA ASN A 89 8.02 12.42 -1.67
C ASN A 89 7.63 11.27 -2.63
N ALA A 90 6.64 10.45 -2.27
CA ALA A 90 6.19 9.36 -3.12
C ALA A 90 5.26 9.92 -4.20
N GLU A 91 5.72 9.95 -5.45
CA GLU A 91 4.97 10.54 -6.56
C GLU A 91 3.78 9.65 -6.96
N VAL A 92 2.63 10.30 -7.17
CA VAL A 92 1.41 9.70 -7.72
C VAL A 92 1.20 10.30 -9.10
N THR A 93 1.27 9.46 -10.12
CA THR A 93 1.09 9.87 -11.53
C THR A 93 -0.28 9.50 -12.09
N ARG A 94 -1.04 8.66 -11.39
CA ARG A 94 -2.38 8.19 -11.76
C ARG A 94 -3.26 8.08 -10.53
N VAL A 95 -4.54 8.43 -10.67
CA VAL A 95 -5.61 8.30 -9.66
C VAL A 95 -6.80 7.57 -10.28
N VAL A 96 -7.57 6.84 -9.46
CA VAL A 96 -8.90 6.34 -9.86
C VAL A 96 -9.93 7.32 -9.31
N GLU A 97 -10.68 7.98 -10.19
CA GLU A 97 -11.76 8.89 -9.84
C GLU A 97 -13.03 8.43 -10.55
N GLN A 98 -14.09 8.13 -9.79
CA GLN A 98 -15.37 7.67 -10.32
C GLN A 98 -15.24 6.45 -11.27
N GLY A 99 -14.32 5.52 -10.95
CA GLY A 99 -14.05 4.33 -11.77
C GLY A 99 -13.23 4.59 -13.04
N SER A 100 -12.78 5.83 -13.28
CA SER A 100 -11.93 6.20 -14.40
C SER A 100 -10.51 6.52 -13.94
N VAL A 101 -9.51 6.09 -14.71
CA VAL A 101 -8.11 6.45 -14.44
C VAL A 101 -7.82 7.82 -15.04
N THR A 102 -7.24 8.70 -14.25
CA THR A 102 -6.77 10.03 -14.69
C THR A 102 -5.30 10.22 -14.33
N THR A 103 -4.55 10.85 -15.24
CA THR A 103 -3.15 11.21 -15.02
C THR A 103 -3.06 12.49 -14.21
N THR A 104 -2.18 12.51 -13.20
CA THR A 104 -1.90 13.67 -12.37
C THR A 104 -0.40 13.72 -12.06
N VAL A 105 0.08 14.78 -11.42
CA VAL A 105 1.41 14.81 -10.80
C VAL A 105 1.23 15.40 -9.42
N THR A 106 1.27 14.54 -8.41
CA THR A 106 1.12 14.92 -7.00
C THR A 106 1.95 13.96 -6.14
N THR A 107 1.89 14.12 -4.82
CA THR A 107 2.49 13.16 -3.88
C THR A 107 1.41 12.36 -3.16
N VAL A 108 1.78 11.20 -2.63
CA VAL A 108 0.91 10.43 -1.72
C VAL A 108 0.46 11.31 -0.55
N ALA A 109 1.34 12.13 0.01
CA ALA A 109 1.00 12.99 1.13
C ALA A 109 -0.01 14.08 0.75
N ASP A 110 0.12 14.69 -0.44
CA ASP A 110 -0.83 15.69 -0.93
C ASP A 110 -2.21 15.05 -1.18
N LYS A 111 -2.26 13.92 -1.89
CA LYS A 111 -3.53 13.22 -2.15
C LYS A 111 -4.20 12.72 -0.87
N SER A 112 -3.41 12.27 0.10
CA SER A 112 -3.93 11.88 1.42
C SER A 112 -4.52 13.06 2.18
N ARG A 113 -3.91 14.25 2.11
CA ARG A 113 -4.47 15.49 2.70
C ARG A 113 -5.78 15.89 2.02
N GLU A 114 -5.85 15.81 0.69
CA GLU A 114 -7.09 16.06 -0.06
C GLU A 114 -8.21 15.13 0.41
N ASN A 115 -7.95 13.82 0.44
CA ASN A 115 -8.95 12.83 0.84
C ASN A 115 -9.36 12.98 2.31
N LEU A 116 -8.42 13.28 3.20
CA LEU A 116 -8.68 13.52 4.62
C LEU A 116 -9.62 14.72 4.82
N ALA A 117 -9.50 15.77 4.01
CA ALA A 117 -10.37 16.95 4.07
C ALA A 117 -11.81 16.67 3.61
N LEU A 118 -12.04 15.58 2.86
CA LEU A 118 -13.36 15.14 2.41
C LEU A 118 -14.10 14.29 3.44
N LEU A 119 -13.41 13.77 4.47
CA LEU A 119 -14.04 12.96 5.50
C LEU A 119 -15.02 13.79 6.34
N PRO A 120 -16.13 13.20 6.82
CA PRO A 120 -16.99 13.85 7.80
C PRO A 120 -16.18 14.28 9.02
N LYS A 121 -16.58 15.41 9.62
CA LYS A 121 -16.05 15.81 10.92
C LYS A 121 -16.54 14.78 11.96
N PRO A 122 -15.68 14.44 12.94
CA PRO A 122 -16.10 13.61 14.07
C PRO A 122 -17.23 14.28 14.86
#